data_AF-V5HG11-F1
#
_entry.id   AF-V5HG11-F1
#
_cell.length_a   1.000
_cell.length_b   1.000
_cell.length_c   1.000
_cell.angle_alpha   90.00
_cell.angle_beta   90.00
_cell.angle_gamma   90.00
#
_symmetry.space_group_name_H-M   'P 1'
#
loop_
_entity.id
_entity.type
_entity.pdbx_description
1 polymer ?
#
loop_
_entity_poly.entity_id
_entity_poly.type
_entity_poly.pdbx_seq_one_letter_code
_entity_poly.pdbx_strand_id
1 'polypeptide(L)'
;SVNHNILFRFLDAPPDKWSKRDGVALVMGKPESLLSHGAVFVNMEGEIFVEGHRTTTQLPPLGKGSDATLDVEVVSERKVRVTVGCRDRQATYDLRVKNHDLDDMRVLSTLRFAAFFEEEGWKLLVE
;
A
#
# COMPACT_ATOMS: atom_id res chain seq x y z
N SER A 1 10.14 5.89 18.00
CA SER A 1 9.37 5.26 16.92
C SER A 1 10.25 5.19 15.70
N VAL A 2 10.12 4.13 14.90
CA VAL A 2 10.78 4.03 13.60
C VAL A 2 9.74 4.46 12.57
N ASN A 3 10.09 5.43 11.74
CA ASN A 3 9.27 5.91 10.64
C ASN A 3 9.98 5.59 9.32
N HIS A 4 9.25 4.98 8.41
CA HIS A 4 9.69 4.74 7.04
C HIS A 4 8.74 5.46 6.09
N ASN A 5 9.29 6.18 5.12
CA ASN A 5 8.54 6.67 3.98
C ASN A 5 8.90 5.77 2.80
N ILE A 6 7.88 5.28 2.09
CA ILE A 6 8.04 4.52 0.86
C ILE A 6 7.38 5.32 -0.24
N LEU A 7 8.14 5.67 -1.27
CA LEU A 7 7.65 6.42 -2.42
C LEU A 7 7.61 5.53 -3.65
N PHE A 8 6.43 5.40 -4.24
CA PHE A 8 6.23 4.79 -5.55
C PHE A 8 6.06 5.86 -6.60
N ARG A 9 7.01 5.96 -7.52
CA ARG A 9 6.94 6.84 -8.68
C ARG A 9 6.62 6.05 -9.93
N PHE A 10 5.50 6.38 -10.58
CA PHE A 10 5.04 5.72 -11.80
C PHE A 10 5.71 6.37 -13.01
N LEU A 11 6.78 5.76 -13.50
CA LEU A 11 7.58 6.27 -14.62
C LEU A 11 6.92 5.98 -15.98
N ASP A 12 6.19 4.88 -16.08
CA ASP A 12 5.43 4.52 -17.27
C ASP A 12 4.19 3.70 -16.89
N ALA A 13 3.16 3.79 -17.73
CA ALA A 13 1.90 3.07 -17.59
C ALA A 13 1.35 2.75 -18.98
N PRO A 14 0.79 1.55 -19.20
CA PRO A 14 0.15 1.22 -20.46
C PRO A 14 -1.08 2.11 -20.70
N PRO A 15 -1.29 2.64 -21.92
CA PRO A 15 -2.46 3.46 -22.24
C PRO A 15 -3.73 2.60 -22.20
N ASP A 16 -4.73 3.05 -21.43
CA ASP A 16 -6.09 2.51 -21.37
C ASP A 16 -6.20 1.00 -21.04
N LYS A 17 -5.15 0.41 -20.48
CA LYS A 17 -5.10 -1.01 -20.09
C LYS A 17 -4.69 -1.13 -18.64
N TRP A 18 -5.65 -1.04 -17.73
CA TRP A 18 -5.41 -1.26 -16.31
C TRP A 18 -6.60 -1.97 -15.66
N SER A 19 -6.28 -2.77 -14.65
CA SER A 19 -7.23 -3.54 -13.87
C SER A 19 -7.53 -2.83 -12.56
N LYS A 20 -8.73 -3.00 -11.99
CA LYS A 20 -9.02 -2.48 -10.63
C LYS A 20 -8.14 -3.12 -9.54
N ARG A 21 -7.44 -4.19 -9.89
CA ARG A 21 -6.46 -4.90 -9.05
C ARG A 21 -5.06 -4.32 -9.16
N ASP A 22 -4.80 -3.47 -10.16
CA ASP A 22 -3.50 -2.86 -10.38
C ASP A 22 -3.23 -1.80 -9.32
N GLY A 23 -2.01 -1.78 -8.79
CA GLY A 23 -1.58 -0.75 -7.86
C GLY A 23 -0.51 -1.20 -6.89
N VAL A 24 -0.43 -0.50 -5.76
CA VAL A 24 0.66 -0.61 -4.78
C VAL A 24 0.10 -0.81 -3.38
N ALA A 25 0.85 -1.48 -2.52
CA ALA A 25 0.41 -1.79 -1.17
C ALA A 25 1.54 -1.82 -0.15
N LEU A 26 1.18 -1.59 1.10
CA LEU A 26 1.90 -2.11 2.26
C LEU A 26 1.20 -3.38 2.72
N VAL A 27 1.95 -4.44 2.97
CA VAL A 27 1.40 -5.73 3.40
C VAL A 27 2.16 -6.26 4.61
N MET A 28 1.45 -6.92 5.52
CA MET A 28 2.02 -7.67 6.62
C MET A 28 2.07 -9.16 6.30
N GLY A 29 3.24 -9.79 6.51
CA GLY A 29 3.43 -11.22 6.33
C GLY A 29 3.51 -11.63 4.85
N LYS A 30 2.89 -12.76 4.50
CA LYS A 30 2.80 -13.28 3.13
C LYS A 30 1.34 -13.23 2.67
N PRO A 31 0.89 -12.12 2.07
CA PRO A 31 -0.50 -12.00 1.64
C PRO A 31 -0.77 -12.91 0.44
N GLU A 32 -1.99 -13.46 0.35
CA GLU A 32 -2.47 -14.16 -0.85
C GLU A 32 -2.83 -13.19 -1.98
N SER A 33 -3.22 -11.95 -1.62
CA SER A 33 -3.54 -10.87 -2.55
C SER A 33 -3.33 -9.50 -1.89
N LEU A 34 -3.31 -8.42 -2.67
CA LEU A 34 -3.26 -7.05 -2.12
C LEU A 34 -4.52 -6.65 -1.34
N LEU A 35 -5.60 -7.45 -1.44
CA LEU A 35 -6.85 -7.28 -0.69
C LEU A 35 -6.90 -8.19 0.56
N SER A 36 -5.82 -8.88 0.90
CA SER A 36 -5.78 -9.74 2.08
C SER A 36 -5.78 -8.93 3.39
N HIS A 37 -6.08 -9.62 4.49
CA HIS A 37 -5.95 -9.06 5.83
C HIS A 37 -4.50 -8.56 6.08
N GLY A 38 -4.36 -7.45 6.81
CA GLY A 38 -3.06 -6.84 7.09
C GLY A 38 -2.43 -6.08 5.92
N ALA A 39 -3.21 -5.76 4.88
CA ALA A 39 -2.79 -4.93 3.75
C ALA A 39 -3.46 -3.55 3.75
N VAL A 40 -2.71 -2.54 3.32
CA VAL A 40 -3.25 -1.26 2.82
C VAL A 40 -2.87 -1.15 1.35
N PHE A 41 -3.87 -1.22 0.48
CA PHE A 41 -3.72 -1.24 -0.97
C PHE A 41 -4.34 0.01 -1.59
N VAL A 42 -3.65 0.59 -2.58
CA VAL A 42 -4.13 1.69 -3.40
C VAL A 42 -4.15 1.23 -4.84
N ASN A 43 -5.31 1.27 -5.47
CA ASN A 43 -5.41 0.94 -6.89
C ASN A 43 -5.15 2.16 -7.79
N MET A 44 -5.10 1.92 -9.10
CA MET A 44 -4.85 2.97 -10.08
C MET A 44 -5.94 4.07 -10.15
N GLU A 45 -7.16 3.79 -9.69
CA GLU A 45 -8.23 4.79 -9.57
C GLU A 45 -8.05 5.72 -8.35
N GLY A 46 -7.08 5.45 -7.48
CA GLY A 46 -6.90 6.16 -6.21
C GLY A 46 -7.82 5.65 -5.09
N GLU A 47 -8.48 4.50 -5.28
CA GLU A 47 -9.28 3.85 -4.24
C GLU A 47 -8.35 3.20 -3.21
N ILE A 48 -8.61 3.45 -1.93
CA ILE A 48 -7.84 2.87 -0.83
C ILE A 48 -8.63 1.71 -0.24
N PHE A 49 -7.97 0.56 -0.09
CA PHE A 49 -8.48 -0.64 0.55
C PHE A 49 -7.66 -0.93 1.80
N VAL A 50 -8.33 -1.23 2.91
CA VAL A 50 -7.70 -1.60 4.17
C VAL A 50 -8.24 -2.95 4.58
N GLU A 51 -7.36 -3.93 4.69
CA GLU A 51 -7.70 -5.33 4.99
C GLU A 51 -8.82 -5.86 4.07
N GLY A 52 -8.73 -5.54 2.77
CA GLY A 52 -9.69 -5.93 1.74
C GLY A 52 -10.95 -5.07 1.63
N HIS A 53 -11.16 -4.13 2.54
CA HIS A 53 -12.36 -3.28 2.56
C HIS A 53 -12.07 -1.93 1.93
N ARG A 54 -12.83 -1.57 0.90
CA ARG A 54 -12.75 -0.24 0.29
C ARG A 54 -13.14 0.83 1.31
N THR A 55 -12.33 1.88 1.41
CA THR A 55 -12.60 3.02 2.28
C THR A 55 -13.36 4.11 1.52
N THR A 56 -13.89 5.10 2.25
CA THR A 56 -14.62 6.23 1.66
C THR A 56 -13.68 7.30 1.08
N THR A 57 -12.46 7.42 1.62
CA THR A 57 -11.46 8.37 1.13
C THR A 57 -10.84 7.87 -0.16
N GLN A 58 -10.68 8.78 -1.12
CA GLN A 58 -10.01 8.51 -2.40
C GLN A 58 -8.90 9.53 -2.64
N LEU A 59 -7.80 9.02 -3.17
CA LEU A 59 -6.69 9.79 -3.71
C LEU A 59 -6.98 10.20 -5.15
N PRO A 60 -6.23 11.15 -5.72
CA PRO A 60 -6.21 11.34 -7.16
C PRO A 60 -5.79 10.03 -7.86
N PRO A 61 -6.32 9.76 -9.07
CA PRO A 61 -5.90 8.61 -9.86
C PRO A 61 -4.39 8.58 -10.07
N LEU A 62 -3.84 7.36 -10.04
CA LEU A 62 -2.43 7.09 -10.28
C LEU A 62 -2.21 6.77 -11.77
N GLY A 63 -0.99 6.99 -12.24
CA GLY A 63 -0.59 6.80 -13.62
C GLY A 63 0.78 7.42 -13.89
N LYS A 64 1.20 7.46 -15.15
CA LYS A 64 2.50 8.02 -15.53
C LYS A 64 2.71 9.44 -14.98
N GLY A 65 3.83 9.64 -14.29
CA GLY A 65 4.22 10.90 -13.65
C GLY A 65 3.53 11.18 -12.30
N SER A 66 2.69 10.28 -11.81
CA SER A 66 2.15 10.36 -10.45
C SER A 66 3.07 9.67 -9.44
N ASP A 67 2.90 10.05 -8.17
CA ASP A 67 3.61 9.53 -7.03
C ASP A 67 2.59 9.07 -5.98
N ALA A 68 2.82 7.90 -5.37
CA ALA A 68 2.08 7.41 -4.22
C ALA A 68 3.03 7.20 -3.04
N THR A 69 2.69 7.72 -1.86
CA THR A 69 3.50 7.61 -0.65
C THR A 69 2.83 6.70 0.38
N LEU A 70 3.64 5.90 1.06
CA LEU A 70 3.26 5.15 2.26
C LEU A 70 4.18 5.57 3.41
N ASP A 71 3.69 6.43 4.28
CA ASP A 71 4.34 6.79 5.53
C ASP A 71 3.96 5.80 6.62
N VAL A 72 4.92 5.02 7.08
CA VAL A 72 4.73 3.92 8.02
C VAL A 72 5.35 4.29 9.37
N GLU A 73 4.50 4.46 10.38
CA GLU A 73 4.89 4.66 11.77
C GLU A 73 4.65 3.38 12.57
N VAL A 74 5.70 2.83 13.19
CA VAL A 74 5.53 1.74 14.17
C VAL A 74 5.08 2.33 15.50
N VAL A 75 3.79 2.14 15.81
CA VAL A 75 3.14 2.64 17.03
C VAL A 75 3.42 1.72 18.21
N SER A 76 3.42 0.40 17.99
CA SER A 76 3.82 -0.61 18.97
C SER A 76 4.30 -1.88 18.28
N GLU A 77 4.73 -2.90 19.04
CA GLU A 77 5.18 -4.18 18.49
C GLU A 77 4.11 -4.92 17.66
N ARG A 78 2.84 -4.53 17.79
CA ARG A 78 1.68 -5.15 17.11
C ARG A 78 0.84 -4.16 16.32
N LYS A 79 1.27 -2.91 16.18
CA LYS A 79 0.48 -1.86 15.54
C LYS A 79 1.37 -0.97 14.68
N VAL A 80 0.96 -0.80 13.44
CA VAL A 80 1.52 0.22 12.54
C VAL A 80 0.44 1.18 12.11
N ARG A 81 0.84 2.43 11.94
CA ARG A 81 0.02 3.48 11.35
C ARG A 81 0.57 3.79 9.98
N VAL A 82 -0.29 3.76 8.99
CA VAL A 82 0.07 3.98 7.59
C VAL A 82 -0.67 5.22 7.12
N THR A 83 0.06 6.25 6.72
CA THR A 83 -0.51 7.37 5.96
C THR A 83 -0.22 7.14 4.49
N VAL A 84 -1.28 7.05 3.71
CA VAL A 84 -1.24 6.87 2.27
C VAL A 84 -1.45 8.24 1.63
N GLY A 85 -0.57 8.64 0.72
CA GLY A 85 -0.63 9.95 0.08
C GLY A 85 -0.48 9.91 -1.42
N CYS A 86 -1.06 10.92 -2.08
CA CYS A 86 -0.81 11.26 -3.48
C CYS A 86 -1.12 12.75 -3.67
N ARG A 87 -0.13 13.52 -4.13
CA ARG A 87 -0.19 14.98 -4.25
C ARG A 87 -0.60 15.65 -2.93
N ASP A 88 -1.74 16.34 -2.91
CA ASP A 88 -2.30 17.10 -1.79
C ASP A 88 -3.33 16.31 -0.96
N ARG A 89 -3.58 15.03 -1.31
CA ARG A 89 -4.50 14.16 -0.58
C ARG A 89 -3.77 13.07 0.16
N GLN A 90 -4.22 12.80 1.38
CA GLN A 90 -3.73 11.70 2.19
C GLN A 90 -4.81 11.15 3.10
N ALA A 91 -4.63 9.91 3.54
CA ALA A 91 -5.48 9.25 4.53
C ALA A 91 -4.64 8.33 5.44
N THR A 92 -4.99 8.27 6.71
CA THR A 92 -4.22 7.53 7.72
C THR A 92 -5.05 6.39 8.29
N TYR A 93 -4.44 5.21 8.38
CA TYR A 93 -5.08 3.99 8.87
C TYR A 93 -4.18 3.26 9.87
N ASP A 94 -4.79 2.61 10.84
CA ASP A 94 -4.08 1.78 11.83
C ASP A 94 -4.25 0.30 11.46
N LEU A 95 -3.15 -0.37 11.11
CA LEU A 95 -3.12 -1.83 10.97
C LEU A 95 -2.68 -2.47 12.29
N ARG A 96 -3.33 -3.56 12.66
CA ARG A 96 -2.98 -4.35 13.85
C ARG A 96 -2.65 -5.77 13.45
N VAL A 97 -1.59 -6.31 14.04
CA VAL A 97 -1.31 -7.73 13.87
C VAL A 97 -2.20 -8.55 14.79
N LYS A 98 -2.88 -9.55 14.25
CA LYS A 98 -3.70 -10.46 15.05
C LYS A 98 -2.80 -11.48 15.75
N ASN A 99 -3.22 -11.90 16.95
CA ASN A 99 -2.42 -12.73 17.85
C ASN A 99 -1.98 -14.08 17.27
N HIS A 100 -2.62 -14.56 16.20
CA HIS A 100 -2.28 -15.83 15.55
C HIS A 100 -1.26 -15.69 14.41
N ASP A 101 -0.91 -14.46 14.00
CA ASP A 101 -0.07 -14.20 12.84
C ASP A 101 1.42 -13.96 13.20
N LEU A 102 1.75 -13.95 14.50
CA LEU A 102 3.11 -13.70 15.00
C LEU A 102 3.55 -14.83 15.94
N ASP A 103 4.21 -15.84 15.39
CA ASP A 103 5.17 -16.63 16.16
C ASP A 103 6.35 -15.71 16.48
N ASP A 104 6.33 -15.03 17.64
CA ASP A 104 7.37 -14.16 18.21
C ASP A 104 7.97 -13.05 17.30
N MET A 105 7.37 -12.80 16.14
CA MET A 105 7.86 -11.82 15.17
C MET A 105 7.38 -10.41 15.51
N ARG A 106 8.27 -9.42 15.39
CA ARG A 106 7.93 -7.99 15.54
C ARG A 106 7.22 -7.51 14.28
N VAL A 107 6.22 -6.63 14.38
CA VAL A 107 5.50 -6.11 13.20
C VAL A 107 6.44 -5.57 12.11
N LEU A 108 7.54 -4.91 12.48
CA LEU A 108 8.50 -4.38 11.50
C LEU A 108 9.11 -5.47 10.59
N SER A 109 9.37 -6.68 11.11
CA SER A 109 9.98 -7.75 10.31
C SER A 109 8.99 -8.40 9.34
N THR A 110 7.68 -8.16 9.50
CA THR A 110 6.63 -8.69 8.64
C THR A 110 6.19 -7.72 7.54
N LEU A 111 6.53 -6.43 7.64
CA LEU A 111 6.14 -5.42 6.65
C LEU A 111 6.89 -5.59 5.34
N ARG A 112 6.15 -5.61 4.24
CA ARG A 112 6.70 -5.54 2.88
C ARG A 112 5.91 -4.51 2.11
N PHE A 113 6.58 -3.85 1.17
CA PHE A 113 5.88 -3.15 0.11
C PHE A 113 5.62 -4.15 -1.02
N ALA A 114 4.53 -3.94 -1.75
CA ALA A 114 4.14 -4.78 -2.86
C ALA A 114 3.56 -3.92 -3.99
N ALA A 115 3.66 -4.42 -5.20
CA ALA A 115 2.97 -3.87 -6.36
C ALA A 115 2.47 -5.03 -7.22
N PHE A 116 1.30 -4.87 -7.82
CA PHE A 116 0.69 -5.84 -8.72
C PHE A 116 0.16 -5.10 -9.93
N PHE A 117 0.46 -5.62 -11.12
CA PHE A 117 -0.03 -5.11 -12.39
C PHE A 117 -0.34 -6.28 -13.30
N GLU A 118 -1.56 -6.32 -13.83
CA GLU A 118 -2.04 -7.41 -14.68
C GLU A 118 -1.44 -7.35 -16.09
N GLU A 119 -1.26 -6.14 -16.61
CA GLU A 119 -0.76 -5.88 -17.95
C GLU A 119 0.74 -5.54 -17.95
N GLU A 120 1.42 -5.74 -19.08
CA GLU A 120 2.81 -5.32 -19.26
C GLU A 120 2.92 -3.80 -19.52
N GLY A 121 4.14 -3.25 -19.38
CA GLY A 121 4.43 -1.84 -19.72
C GLY A 121 4.42 -0.87 -18.54
N TRP A 122 4.09 -1.34 -17.34
CA TRP A 122 4.27 -0.56 -16.11
C TRP A 122 5.74 -0.42 -15.75
N LYS A 123 6.14 0.79 -15.35
CA LYS A 123 7.48 1.06 -14.81
C LYS A 123 7.38 1.87 -13.54
N LEU A 124 7.92 1.33 -12.46
CA LEU A 124 7.94 1.97 -11.15
C LEU A 124 9.36 2.19 -10.68
N LEU A 125 9.58 3.31 -10.01
CA LEU A 125 10.72 3.54 -9.12
C LEU A 125 10.20 3.49 -7.68
N VAL A 126 10.94 2.80 -6.81
CA VAL A 126 10.63 2.72 -5.38
C VAL A 126 11.82 3.29 -4.60
N GLU A 127 11.56 4.29 -3.76
CA GLU A 127 12.52 4.95 -2.87
C GLU A 127 12.13 4.77 -1.41
#